data_AF-A0A7W0QSE8-F1
#
_entry.id   AF-A0A7W0QSE8-F1
#
_cell.length_a   1.000
_cell.length_b   1.000
_cell.length_c   1.000
_cell.angle_alpha   90.00
_cell.angle_beta   90.00
_cell.angle_gamma   90.00
#
_symmetry.space_group_name_H-M   'P 1'
#
loop_
_entity.id
_entity.type
_entity.pdbx_description
1 polymer ?
#
loop_
_entity_poly.entity_id
_entity_poly.type
_entity_poly.pdbx_seq_one_letter_code
_entity_poly.pdbx_strand_id
1 'polypeptide(L)'
;MPETITNRALSTVAGRRLDATAGAAWIRSAGARLILAGSTVTTKATDLEWPGLIIRVDRKRVQGAFLEGLEFETADAWPEEIARLGSVEAWMQDTYDQPRTLRDRLQLAADSITALMEVTGES
;
A
#
# COMPACT_ATOMS: atom_id res chain seq x y z
N MET A 1 2.69 -11.63 -0.33
CA MET A 1 4.13 -11.53 0.04
C MET A 1 4.60 -10.07 0.18
N PRO A 2 4.50 -9.18 -0.84
CA PRO A 2 4.87 -7.75 -0.70
C PRO A 2 3.97 -6.96 0.27
N GLU A 3 2.66 -7.21 0.20
CA GLU A 3 1.67 -6.59 1.11
C GLU A 3 1.90 -6.96 2.58
N THR A 4 2.28 -8.21 2.85
CA THR A 4 2.58 -8.67 4.20
C THR A 4 3.74 -7.89 4.82
N ILE A 5 4.78 -7.58 4.03
CA ILE A 5 5.94 -6.86 4.54
C ILE A 5 5.66 -5.36 4.69
N THR A 6 4.92 -4.74 3.78
CA THR A 6 4.51 -3.32 3.90
C THR A 6 3.56 -3.10 5.09
N ASN A 7 2.57 -3.98 5.27
CA ASN A 7 1.64 -3.93 6.41
C ASN A 7 2.37 -4.14 7.73
N ARG A 8 3.38 -5.02 7.75
CA ARG A 8 4.22 -5.24 8.92
C ARG A 8 5.04 -3.99 9.26
N ALA A 9 5.68 -3.36 8.27
CA ALA A 9 6.46 -2.14 8.48
C ALA A 9 5.60 -1.01 9.06
N LEU A 10 4.44 -0.73 8.45
CA LEU A 10 3.50 0.27 8.97
C LEU A 10 3.03 -0.06 10.39
N SER A 11 2.67 -1.32 10.64
CA SER A 11 2.18 -1.75 11.94
C SER A 11 3.23 -1.59 13.05
N THR A 12 4.50 -1.87 12.72
CA THR A 12 5.64 -1.68 13.64
C THR A 12 5.79 -0.21 13.99
N VAL A 13 5.83 0.68 13.00
CA VAL A 13 5.99 2.13 13.22
C VAL A 13 4.79 2.73 13.96
N ALA A 14 3.57 2.25 13.66
CA ALA A 14 2.36 2.69 14.33
C ALA A 14 2.18 2.12 15.74
N GLY A 15 2.93 1.07 16.10
CA GLY A 15 2.80 0.36 17.38
C GLY A 15 1.50 -0.44 17.53
N ARG A 16 0.78 -0.67 16.43
CA ARG A 16 -0.47 -1.46 16.38
C ARG A 16 -0.72 -1.94 14.95
N ARG A 17 -1.54 -2.97 14.82
CA ARG A 17 -1.84 -3.58 13.53
C ARG A 17 -2.57 -2.57 12.61
N LEU A 18 -2.08 -2.45 11.38
CA LEU A 18 -2.63 -1.62 10.30
C LEU A 18 -2.51 -2.35 8.95
N ASP A 19 -3.33 -1.92 8.01
CA ASP A 19 -3.35 -2.39 6.62
C ASP A 19 -3.06 -1.18 5.72
N ALA A 20 -1.96 -1.25 4.97
CA ALA A 20 -1.44 -0.16 4.14
C ALA A 20 -1.94 -0.24 2.69
N THR A 21 -2.36 -1.43 2.25
CA THR A 21 -2.58 -1.78 0.84
C THR A 21 -4.05 -1.86 0.47
N ALA A 22 -4.95 -1.75 1.44
CA ALA A 22 -6.40 -1.82 1.20
C ALA A 22 -7.00 -0.62 0.43
N GLY A 23 -6.20 0.29 -0.16
CA GLY A 23 -6.63 1.35 -1.09
C GLY A 23 -7.63 2.41 -0.58
N ALA A 24 -8.27 2.20 0.57
CA ALA A 24 -9.34 3.04 1.07
C ALA A 24 -8.85 3.98 2.19
N ALA A 25 -8.25 5.11 1.82
CA ALA A 25 -7.91 6.16 2.78
C ALA A 25 -9.02 7.22 2.84
N TRP A 26 -9.93 7.11 3.82
CA TRP A 26 -10.79 8.25 4.18
C TRP A 26 -9.95 9.31 4.88
N ILE A 27 -9.30 10.17 4.09
CA ILE A 27 -8.40 11.22 4.58
C ILE A 27 -9.25 12.41 5.04
N ARG A 28 -9.26 12.67 6.36
CA ARG A 28 -9.84 13.91 6.89
C ARG A 28 -9.02 15.12 6.46
N SER A 29 -9.63 16.30 6.36
CA SER A 29 -8.98 17.55 5.96
C SER A 29 -7.68 17.86 6.72
N ALA A 30 -7.62 17.52 8.01
CA ALA A 30 -6.41 17.65 8.82
C ALA A 30 -5.26 16.75 8.34
N GLY A 31 -5.55 15.51 7.93
CA GLY A 31 -4.57 14.60 7.34
C GLY A 31 -4.14 15.04 5.94
N ALA A 32 -5.09 15.50 5.12
CA ALA A 32 -4.79 16.00 3.77
C ALA A 32 -3.80 17.18 3.80
N ARG A 33 -3.94 18.10 4.76
CA ARG A 33 -2.97 19.20 4.93
C ARG A 33 -1.56 18.72 5.27
N LEU A 34 -1.43 17.67 6.08
CA LEU A 34 -0.12 17.10 6.41
C LEU A 34 0.52 16.44 5.19
N ILE A 35 -0.28 15.71 4.41
CA ILE A 35 0.16 15.07 3.16
C ILE A 35 0.60 16.13 2.15
N LEU A 36 -0.26 17.10 1.84
CA LEU A 36 0.06 18.15 0.85
C LEU A 36 1.27 19.01 1.24
N ALA A 37 1.57 19.14 2.54
CA ALA A 37 2.70 19.92 3.01
C ALA A 37 4.03 19.13 3.01
N GLY A 38 3.99 17.79 2.92
CA GLY A 38 5.18 16.96 3.18
C GLY A 38 5.41 15.78 2.24
N SER A 39 4.44 15.43 1.39
CA SER A 39 4.57 14.33 0.43
C SER A 39 5.45 14.75 -0.75
N THR A 40 6.42 13.91 -1.08
CA THR A 40 7.35 14.07 -2.20
C THR A 40 7.36 12.85 -3.11
N VAL A 41 6.84 11.70 -2.65
CA VAL A 41 6.70 10.48 -3.43
C VAL A 41 5.61 10.64 -4.49
N THR A 42 5.94 10.25 -5.73
CA THR A 42 5.03 10.31 -6.90
C THR A 42 4.63 8.93 -7.44
N THR A 43 5.06 7.87 -6.76
CA THR A 43 4.76 6.46 -7.10
C THR A 43 3.72 5.89 -6.14
N LYS A 44 3.33 4.62 -6.32
CA LYS A 44 2.48 3.90 -5.36
C LYS A 44 3.10 3.76 -3.94
N ALA A 45 4.35 4.18 -3.74
CA ALA A 45 4.96 4.23 -2.41
C ALA A 45 4.30 5.26 -1.46
N THR A 46 3.42 6.13 -1.99
CA THR A 46 2.55 7.00 -1.19
C THR A 46 1.71 6.24 -0.16
N ASP A 47 1.41 4.96 -0.43
CA ASP A 47 0.64 4.09 0.48
C ASP A 47 1.25 4.00 1.88
N LEU A 48 2.57 4.16 2.00
CA LEU A 48 3.28 4.18 3.27
C LEU A 48 3.82 5.57 3.65
N GLU A 49 4.13 6.44 2.69
CA GLU A 49 4.54 7.83 2.97
C GLU A 49 3.44 8.62 3.68
N TRP A 50 2.21 8.57 3.16
CA TRP A 50 1.09 9.37 3.66
C TRP A 50 0.70 9.03 5.10
N PRO A 51 0.50 7.76 5.50
CA PRO A 51 0.28 7.44 6.90
C PRO A 51 1.52 7.78 7.75
N GLY A 52 2.74 7.64 7.22
CA GLY A 52 3.97 8.05 7.92
C GLY A 52 3.99 9.55 8.29
N LEU A 53 3.62 10.43 7.36
CA LEU A 53 3.51 11.88 7.60
C LEU A 53 2.49 12.21 8.71
N ILE A 54 1.39 11.46 8.79
CA ILE A 54 0.36 11.61 9.82
C ILE A 54 0.85 11.05 11.17
N ILE A 55 1.48 9.87 11.16
CA ILE A 55 2.03 9.18 12.34
C ILE A 55 3.09 10.03 13.01
N ARG A 56 3.96 10.70 12.24
CA ARG A 56 4.98 11.62 12.76
C ARG A 56 4.37 12.71 13.66
N VAL A 57 3.16 13.17 13.35
CA VAL A 57 2.45 14.16 14.16
C VAL A 57 1.72 13.52 15.33
N ASP A 58 0.97 12.45 15.07
CA ASP A 58 0.26 11.68 16.10
C ASP A 58 -0.13 10.28 15.58
N ARG A 59 0.44 9.24 16.18
CA ARG A 59 0.23 7.82 15.81
C ARG A 59 -1.24 7.37 15.90
N LYS A 60 -2.07 8.06 16.71
CA LYS A 60 -3.50 7.74 16.88
C LYS A 60 -4.39 8.27 15.75
N ARG A 61 -3.86 9.12 14.87
CA ARG A 61 -4.63 9.75 13.77
C ARG A 61 -4.76 8.89 12.53
N VAL A 62 -3.94 7.87 12.39
CA VAL A 62 -4.15 6.83 11.37
C VAL A 62 -5.14 5.82 11.94
N GLN A 63 -6.00 5.25 11.12
CA GLN A 63 -6.79 4.07 11.46
C GLN A 63 -6.74 3.14 10.26
N GLY A 64 -6.93 1.84 10.49
CA GLY A 64 -6.92 0.84 9.44
C GLY A 64 -8.08 -0.12 9.66
N ALA A 65 -8.62 -0.63 8.56
CA ALA A 65 -9.47 -1.80 8.54
C ALA A 65 -8.68 -2.91 7.83
N PHE A 66 -8.72 -4.13 8.34
CA PHE A 66 -8.22 -5.29 7.61
C PHE A 66 -9.27 -5.66 6.59
N LEU A 67 -8.95 -5.44 5.33
CA LEU A 67 -9.75 -5.89 4.22
C LEU A 67 -8.93 -6.94 3.46
N GLU A 68 -9.59 -7.85 2.74
CA GLU A 68 -8.92 -8.57 1.65
C GLU A 68 -8.61 -7.55 0.54
N GLY A 69 -7.55 -6.76 0.75
CA GLY A 69 -7.21 -5.58 -0.06
C GLY A 69 -6.83 -5.90 -1.51
N LEU A 70 -6.52 -7.16 -1.80
CA LEU A 70 -6.21 -7.64 -3.15
C LEU A 70 -7.45 -8.02 -3.97
N GLU A 71 -8.64 -8.10 -3.39
CA GLU A 71 -9.86 -8.30 -4.19
C GLU A 71 -10.30 -7.01 -4.89
N PHE A 72 -9.96 -5.83 -4.34
CA PHE A 72 -10.48 -4.55 -4.82
C PHE A 72 -9.71 -3.97 -6.01
N GLU A 73 -8.42 -4.27 -6.12
CA GLU A 73 -7.71 -4.19 -7.40
C GLU A 73 -7.63 -5.61 -7.93
N THR A 74 -8.51 -6.07 -8.83
CA THR A 74 -8.07 -6.77 -10.07
C THR A 74 -9.13 -7.44 -10.94
N ALA A 75 -10.28 -7.90 -10.46
CA ALA A 75 -11.19 -8.62 -11.38
C ALA A 75 -12.09 -7.67 -12.19
N ASP A 76 -12.71 -6.71 -11.50
CA ASP A 76 -13.73 -5.84 -12.10
C ASP A 76 -13.18 -4.88 -13.16
N ALA A 77 -11.87 -4.60 -13.11
CA ALA A 77 -11.19 -3.74 -14.08
C ALA A 77 -10.75 -4.49 -15.36
N TRP A 78 -10.67 -5.83 -15.32
CA TRP A 78 -10.13 -6.66 -16.41
C TRP A 78 -11.06 -7.81 -16.82
N PRO A 79 -12.39 -7.58 -16.96
CA PRO A 79 -13.36 -8.65 -17.19
C PRO A 79 -13.10 -9.41 -18.50
N GLU A 80 -12.62 -8.72 -19.54
CA GLU A 80 -12.30 -9.33 -20.84
C GLU A 80 -11.08 -10.25 -20.78
N GLU A 81 -10.04 -9.86 -20.04
CA GLU A 81 -8.83 -10.67 -19.89
C GLU A 81 -9.08 -11.91 -19.05
N ILE A 82 -9.90 -11.78 -18.00
CA ILE A 82 -10.34 -12.88 -17.15
C ILE A 82 -11.20 -13.86 -17.96
N ALA A 83 -12.15 -13.36 -18.74
CA ALA A 83 -12.95 -14.21 -19.63
C ALA A 83 -12.08 -14.97 -20.63
N ARG A 84 -11.02 -14.33 -21.17
CA ARG A 84 -10.06 -14.96 -22.08
C ARG A 84 -9.22 -16.05 -21.41
N LEU A 85 -8.80 -15.85 -20.17
CA LEU A 85 -7.98 -16.81 -19.40
C LEU A 85 -8.81 -17.87 -18.67
N GLY A 86 -10.14 -17.70 -18.63
CA GLY A 86 -11.10 -18.69 -18.15
C GLY A 86 -11.35 -18.67 -16.65
N SER A 87 -10.53 -17.97 -15.85
CA SER A 87 -10.80 -17.71 -14.44
C SER A 87 -9.97 -16.54 -13.89
N VAL A 88 -10.37 -16.03 -12.72
CA VAL A 88 -9.61 -15.00 -11.99
C VAL A 88 -8.26 -15.55 -11.55
N GLU A 89 -8.20 -16.80 -11.08
CA GLU A 89 -6.96 -17.45 -10.64
C GLU A 89 -5.96 -17.59 -11.80
N ALA A 90 -6.44 -17.98 -12.99
CA ALA A 90 -5.59 -18.08 -14.18
C ALA A 90 -5.05 -16.70 -14.60
N TRP A 91 -5.89 -15.67 -14.52
CA TRP A 91 -5.47 -14.29 -14.75
C TRP A 91 -4.47 -13.78 -13.71
N MET A 92 -4.66 -14.10 -12.43
CA MET A 92 -3.72 -13.76 -11.36
C MET A 92 -2.36 -14.43 -11.58
N GLN A 93 -2.33 -15.71 -11.95
CA GLN A 93 -1.09 -16.42 -12.25
C GLN A 93 -0.37 -15.80 -13.45
N ASP A 94 -1.09 -15.55 -14.55
CA ASP A 94 -0.53 -14.94 -15.75
C ASP A 94 0.03 -13.53 -15.48
N THR A 95 -0.64 -12.76 -14.62
CA THR A 95 -0.28 -11.37 -14.31
C THR A 95 0.84 -11.27 -13.27
N TYR A 96 0.71 -12.02 -12.16
CA TYR A 96 1.51 -11.80 -10.95
C TYR A 96 2.66 -12.78 -10.75
N ASP A 97 2.61 -13.98 -11.36
CA ASP A 97 3.67 -14.98 -11.18
C ASP A 97 4.82 -14.81 -12.19
N GLN A 98 4.80 -13.73 -12.98
CA GLN A 98 5.89 -13.38 -13.88
C GLN A 98 7.10 -12.83 -13.10
N PRO A 99 8.35 -13.28 -13.37
CA PRO A 99 9.54 -12.82 -12.66
C PRO A 99 9.72 -11.30 -12.63
N ARG A 100 9.36 -10.62 -13.73
CA ARG A 100 9.40 -9.16 -13.82
C ARG A 100 8.40 -8.51 -12.88
N THR A 101 7.14 -8.98 -12.88
CA THR A 101 6.10 -8.48 -11.98
C THR A 101 6.47 -8.72 -10.52
N LEU A 102 7.00 -9.89 -10.19
CA LEU A 102 7.48 -10.21 -8.84
C LEU A 102 8.58 -9.23 -8.39
N ARG A 103 9.58 -8.97 -9.24
CA ARG A 103 10.63 -7.98 -8.97
C ARG A 103 10.04 -6.59 -8.75
N ASP A 104 9.16 -6.13 -9.63
CA ASP A 104 8.60 -4.79 -9.57
C ASP A 104 7.74 -4.58 -8.30
N ARG A 105 7.01 -5.61 -7.87
CA ARG A 105 6.25 -5.58 -6.60
C ARG A 105 7.15 -5.59 -5.37
N LEU A 106 8.28 -6.31 -5.41
CA LEU A 106 9.28 -6.28 -4.33
C LEU A 106 9.96 -4.91 -4.24
N GLN A 107 10.30 -4.31 -5.38
CA GLN A 107 10.86 -2.96 -5.42
C GLN A 107 9.87 -1.94 -4.86
N LEU A 108 8.60 -2.01 -5.29
CA LEU A 108 7.56 -1.15 -4.74
C LEU A 108 7.45 -1.29 -3.22
N ALA A 109 7.45 -2.51 -2.68
CA ALA A 109 7.42 -2.71 -1.23
C ALA A 109 8.64 -2.10 -0.53
N ALA A 110 9.83 -2.22 -1.11
CA ALA A 110 11.04 -1.60 -0.58
C ALA A 110 10.93 -0.06 -0.60
N ASP A 111 10.53 0.53 -1.73
CA ASP A 111 10.36 1.97 -1.89
C ASP A 111 9.34 2.53 -0.89
N SER A 112 8.22 1.83 -0.68
CA SER A 112 7.20 2.20 0.31
C SER A 112 7.76 2.18 1.74
N ILE A 113 8.58 1.18 2.09
CA ILE A 113 9.21 1.10 3.41
C ILE A 113 10.24 2.22 3.59
N THR A 114 11.05 2.50 2.56
CA THR A 114 12.00 3.63 2.57
C THR A 114 11.26 4.95 2.80
N ALA A 115 10.19 5.21 2.05
CA ALA A 115 9.39 6.43 2.20
C ALA A 115 8.82 6.56 3.62
N LEU A 116 8.33 5.47 4.22
CA LEU A 116 7.87 5.46 5.61
C LEU A 116 8.98 5.86 6.58
N MET A 117 10.15 5.23 6.46
CA MET A 117 11.30 5.47 7.34
C MET A 117 11.76 6.93 7.27
N GLU A 118 11.86 7.48 6.06
CA GLU A 118 12.26 8.87 5.84
C GLU A 118 11.32 9.86 6.52
N VAL A 119 9.99 9.67 6.38
CA VAL A 119 9.03 10.61 6.96
C VAL A 119 8.83 10.42 8.46
N THR A 120 9.13 9.24 9.02
CA THR A 120 9.04 9.02 10.48
C THR A 120 10.37 9.18 11.22
N GLY A 121 11.50 9.26 10.51
CA GLY A 121 12.84 9.40 11.09
C GLY A 121 13.37 8.11 11.73
N GLU A 122 12.85 6.95 11.33
CA GLU A 122 13.32 5.64 11.81
C GLU A 122 14.53 5.21 10.94
N SER A 123 15.64 4.82 11.56
CA SER A 123 16.91 4.45 10.90
C SER A 123 17.15 2.94 10.94
#